data_AF-A0AAV4LTZ3-F1
#
_entry.id   AF-A0AAV4LTZ3-F1
#
_cell.length_a   1.000
_cell.length_b   1.000
_cell.length_c   1.000
_cell.angle_alpha   90.00
_cell.angle_beta   90.00
_cell.angle_gamma   90.00
#
_symmetry.space_group_name_H-M   'P 1'
#
loop_
_entity.id
_entity.type
_entity.pdbx_description
1 polymer ?
#
loop_
_entity_poly.entity_id
_entity_poly.type
_entity_poly.pdbx_seq_one_letter_code
_entity_poly.pdbx_strand_id
1 'polypeptide(L)'
;MDSWAFMRLMSGCYFGVGLLLTIGIPLVYGNRFEGKDRKQFYTLVALLVPLGTFCLWLMWICMYMAQMNPMISPIKYIHEHTAHAEKAAA
;
A
#
# COMPACT_ATOMS: atom_id res chain seq x y z
N MET A 1 4.41 -19.10 -5.83
CA MET A 1 3.22 -18.63 -5.10
C MET A 1 2.18 -18.27 -6.13
N ASP A 2 0.98 -18.84 -6.05
CA ASP A 2 -0.11 -18.42 -6.94
C ASP A 2 -0.32 -16.91 -6.80
N SER A 3 -0.27 -16.16 -7.91
CA SER A 3 -0.43 -14.70 -7.92
C SER A 3 -1.72 -14.25 -7.23
N TRP A 4 -2.73 -15.12 -7.24
CA TRP A 4 -4.00 -14.97 -6.53
C TRP A 4 -3.90 -15.18 -5.01
N ALA A 5 -3.09 -16.12 -4.55
CA ALA A 5 -2.84 -16.34 -3.12
C ALA A 5 -2.07 -15.17 -2.51
N PHE A 6 -1.07 -14.64 -3.23
CA PHE A 6 -0.35 -13.43 -2.82
C PHE A 6 -1.28 -12.22 -2.72
N MET A 7 -2.16 -12.04 -3.70
CA MET A 7 -3.12 -10.94 -3.72
C MET A 7 -4.05 -10.95 -2.50
N ARG A 8 -4.57 -12.13 -2.14
CA ARG A 8 -5.46 -12.31 -0.98
C ARG A 8 -4.73 -12.06 0.33
N LEU A 9 -3.51 -12.58 0.48
CA LEU A 9 -2.69 -12.40 1.68
C LEU A 9 -2.41 -10.93 1.93
N MET A 10 -1.90 -10.22 0.92
CA MET A 10 -1.54 -8.80 1.06
C MET A 10 -2.77 -7.92 1.28
N SER A 11 -3.88 -8.19 0.60
CA SER A 11 -5.15 -7.48 0.86
C SER A 11 -5.61 -7.69 2.30
N GLY A 12 -5.53 -8.92 2.81
CA GLY A 12 -5.81 -9.23 4.21
C GLY A 12 -4.92 -8.46 5.18
N CYS A 13 -3.63 -8.32 4.88
CA CYS A 13 -2.71 -7.50 5.69
C CYS A 13 -3.11 -6.02 5.73
N TYR A 14 -3.50 -5.41 4.60
CA TYR A 14 -3.95 -4.02 4.57
C TYR A 14 -5.19 -3.80 5.45
N PHE A 15 -6.20 -4.64 5.31
CA PHE A 15 -7.42 -4.54 6.15
C PHE A 15 -7.15 -4.88 7.61
N GLY A 16 -6.30 -5.87 7.88
CA GLY A 16 -5.89 -6.24 9.23
C GLY A 16 -5.17 -5.09 9.95
N VAL A 17 -4.18 -4.48 9.30
CA VAL A 17 -3.49 -3.29 9.83
C VAL A 17 -4.46 -2.11 9.98
N GLY A 18 -5.34 -1.89 9.00
CA GLY A 18 -6.34 -0.82 9.08
C GLY A 18 -7.29 -0.97 10.27
N LEU A 19 -7.78 -2.20 10.54
CA LEU A 19 -8.62 -2.49 11.71
C LEU A 19 -7.83 -2.32 13.01
N LEU A 20 -6.60 -2.83 13.07
CA LEU A 20 -5.73 -2.67 14.24
C LEU A 20 -5.47 -1.20 14.56
N LEU A 21 -5.21 -0.35 13.55
CA LEU A 21 -5.02 1.09 13.75
C LEU A 21 -6.32 1.78 14.17
N THR A 22 -7.45 1.40 13.58
CA THR A 22 -8.77 1.97 13.90
C THR A 22 -9.17 1.72 15.35
N ILE A 23 -8.77 0.58 15.93
CA ILE A 23 -9.04 0.25 17.35
C ILE A 23 -7.90 0.73 18.26
N GLY A 24 -6.65 0.62 17.82
CA GLY A 24 -5.46 0.95 18.62
C GLY A 24 -5.32 2.44 18.90
N ILE A 25 -5.54 3.30 17.88
CA ILE A 25 -5.41 4.76 18.05
C ILE A 25 -6.40 5.28 19.11
N PRO A 26 -7.68 4.92 19.08
CA PRO A 26 -8.61 5.38 20.12
C PRO A 26 -8.35 4.76 21.50
N LEU A 27 -7.83 3.53 21.60
CA LEU A 27 -7.47 2.95 22.90
C LEU A 27 -6.28 3.66 23.56
N VAL A 28 -5.26 4.03 22.78
CA VAL A 28 -4.04 4.69 23.29
C VAL A 28 -4.28 6.17 23.58
N TYR A 29 -5.01 6.87 22.70
CA TYR A 29 -5.18 8.33 22.78
C TYR A 29 -6.55 8.77 23.32
N GLY A 30 -7.53 7.88 23.46
CA GLY A 30 -8.89 8.22 23.87
C GLY A 30 -9.00 8.78 25.29
N ASN A 31 -8.06 8.43 26.18
CA ASN A 31 -7.99 8.94 27.55
C ASN A 31 -7.38 10.35 27.63
N ARG A 32 -6.77 10.86 26.55
CA ARG A 32 -6.19 12.22 26.52
C ARG A 32 -7.22 13.32 26.26
N PHE A 33 -8.40 12.98 25.75
CA PHE A 33 -9.42 13.96 25.35
C PHE A 33 -10.60 13.95 26.32
N GLU A 34 -11.05 15.13 26.74
CA GLU A 34 -12.18 15.29 27.66
C GLU A 34 -13.49 15.53 26.89
N GLY A 35 -14.58 14.93 27.39
CA GLY A 35 -15.96 15.25 27.01
C GLY A 35 -16.26 15.26 25.50
N LYS A 36 -16.43 16.48 24.95
CA LYS A 36 -16.98 16.75 23.61
C LYS A 36 -15.95 16.52 22.49
N ASP A 37 -14.69 16.85 22.75
CA ASP A 37 -13.58 16.65 21.81
C ASP A 37 -13.27 15.17 21.62
N ARG A 38 -13.50 14.37 22.66
CA ARG A 38 -13.36 12.92 22.62
C ARG A 38 -14.27 12.28 21.57
N LYS A 39 -15.53 12.71 21.47
CA LYS A 39 -16.47 12.17 20.46
C LYS A 39 -16.03 12.55 19.04
N GLN A 40 -15.62 13.79 18.83
CA GLN A 40 -15.09 14.26 17.54
C GLN A 40 -13.84 13.49 17.14
N PHE A 41 -12.93 13.24 18.08
CA PHE A 41 -11.74 12.42 17.87
C PHE A 41 -12.08 11.00 17.43
N TYR A 42 -13.00 10.31 18.13
CA TYR A 42 -13.45 8.97 17.73
C TYR A 42 -14.06 8.97 16.32
N THR A 43 -14.88 9.96 15.99
CA THR A 43 -15.47 10.09 14.64
C THR A 43 -14.41 10.35 13.57
N LEU A 44 -13.45 11.24 13.83
CA LEU A 44 -12.34 11.52 12.92
C LEU A 44 -11.52 10.27 12.65
N VAL A 45 -11.10 9.56 13.71
CA VAL A 45 -10.29 8.33 13.58
C VAL A 45 -11.08 7.24 12.85
N ALA A 46 -12.36 7.06 13.18
CA ALA A 46 -13.22 6.07 12.55
C ALA A 46 -13.52 6.35 11.07
N LEU A 47 -13.33 7.58 10.58
CA LEU A 47 -13.52 7.91 9.16
C LEU A 47 -12.19 7.96 8.40
N LEU A 48 -11.20 8.68 8.94
CA LEU A 48 -9.91 8.91 8.26
C LEU A 48 -9.08 7.64 8.13
N VAL A 49 -9.01 6.82 9.18
CA VAL A 49 -8.17 5.61 9.18
C VAL A 49 -8.66 4.57 8.17
N PRO A 50 -9.94 4.13 8.19
CA PRO A 50 -10.40 3.17 7.19
C PRO A 50 -10.38 3.75 5.78
N LEU A 51 -10.72 5.04 5.57
CA LEU A 51 -10.63 5.66 4.25
C LEU A 51 -9.20 5.69 3.72
N GLY A 52 -8.23 6.09 4.55
CA GLY A 52 -6.82 6.13 4.18
C GLY A 52 -6.27 4.74 3.87
N THR A 53 -6.58 3.75 4.70
CA THR A 53 -6.16 2.36 4.48
C THR A 53 -6.77 1.77 3.20
N PHE A 54 -8.02 2.10 2.91
CA PHE A 54 -8.70 1.73 1.67
C PHE A 54 -8.05 2.36 0.44
N CYS A 55 -7.69 3.65 0.49
CA CYS A 55 -6.98 4.31 -0.60
C CYS A 55 -5.61 3.70 -0.87
N LEU A 56 -4.84 3.38 0.18
CA LEU A 56 -3.53 2.73 0.04
C LEU A 56 -3.67 1.32 -0.54
N TRP A 57 -4.68 0.57 -0.09
CA TRP A 57 -4.99 -0.74 -0.65
C TRP A 57 -5.39 -0.65 -2.13
N LEU A 58 -6.22 0.34 -2.51
CA LEU A 58 -6.62 0.60 -3.89
C LEU A 58 -5.42 0.91 -4.79
N MET A 59 -4.50 1.77 -4.32
CA MET A 59 -3.28 2.08 -5.07
C MET A 59 -2.45 0.83 -5.30
N TRP A 60 -2.23 0.03 -4.24
CA TRP A 60 -1.46 -1.20 -4.31
C TRP A 60 -2.08 -2.23 -5.26
N ILE A 61 -3.39 -2.50 -5.15
CA ILE A 61 -4.05 -3.50 -5.99
C ILE A 61 -4.02 -3.09 -7.47
N CYS A 62 -4.23 -1.81 -7.77
CA CYS A 62 -4.15 -1.30 -9.14
C CYS A 62 -2.74 -1.47 -9.73
N MET A 63 -1.70 -1.10 -8.98
CA MET A 63 -0.30 -1.29 -9.41
C MET A 63 0.06 -2.76 -9.60
N TYR A 64 -0.44 -3.64 -8.73
CA TYR A 64 -0.21 -5.08 -8.84
C TYR A 64 -0.93 -5.69 -10.06
N MET A 65 -2.20 -5.34 -10.27
CA MET A 65 -2.98 -5.83 -11.43
C MET A 65 -2.36 -5.40 -12.76
N ALA A 66 -1.83 -4.18 -12.84
CA ALA A 66 -1.16 -3.67 -14.04
C ALA A 66 0.06 -4.52 -14.46
N GLN A 67 0.65 -5.28 -13.53
CA GLN A 67 1.85 -6.10 -13.76
C GLN A 67 1.55 -7.59 -13.96
N MET A 68 0.31 -8.07 -13.75
CA MET A 68 0.01 -9.50 -13.84
C MET A 68 0.03 -10.05 -15.28
N ASN A 69 -0.37 -9.24 -16.27
CA ASN A 69 -0.37 -9.61 -17.69
C ASN A 69 0.25 -8.47 -18.52
N PRO A 70 1.58 -8.28 -18.46
CA PRO A 70 2.24 -7.19 -19.16
C PRO A 70 2.23 -7.47 -20.67
N MET A 71 1.69 -6.52 -21.45
CA MET A 71 1.77 -6.56 -22.92
C MET A 71 3.12 -6.05 -23.45
N ILE A 72 3.89 -5.37 -22.60
CA ILE A 72 5.17 -4.75 -22.93
C ILE A 72 6.20 -5.32 -21.96
N SER A 73 7.26 -5.92 -22.52
CA SER A 73 8.41 -6.38 -21.75
C SER A 73 9.53 -5.34 -21.80
N PRO A 74 10.36 -5.23 -20.74
CA PRO A 74 11.49 -4.31 -20.74
C PRO A 74 12.51 -4.70 -21.81
N ILE A 75 12.89 -3.73 -22.67
CA ILE A 75 13.92 -3.92 -23.70
C ILE A 75 15.30 -3.84 -23.04
N LYS A 76 15.98 -5.00 -22.93
CA LYS A 76 17.32 -5.08 -22.31
C LYS A 76 18.48 -4.91 -23.30
N TYR A 77 18.27 -5.26 -24.56
CA TYR A 77 19.33 -5.33 -25.58
C TYR A 77 20.00 -3.98 -25.90
N ILE A 78 19.25 -2.87 -25.84
CA ILE A 78 19.80 -1.53 -26.17
C ILE A 78 20.79 -1.06 -25.10
N HIS A 79 20.52 -1.36 -23.83
CA HIS A 79 21.41 -0.98 -22.71
C HIS A 79 22.66 -1.83 -22.62
N GLU A 80 22.56 -3.12 -22.94
CA GLU A 80 23.72 -4.01 -22.90
C GLU A 80 24.71 -3.66 -24.02
N HIS A 81 24.22 -3.43 -25.25
CA HIS A 81 25.08 -3.00 -26.36
C HIS A 81 25.73 -1.62 -26.16
N THR A 82 25.03 -0.65 -25.57
CA THR A 82 25.63 0.65 -25.24
C THR A 82 26.67 0.54 -24.13
N ALA A 83 26.41 -0.25 -23.08
CA ALA A 83 27.38 -0.49 -22.01
C ALA A 83 28.63 -1.24 -22.48
N HIS A 84 28.49 -2.19 -23.41
CA HIS A 84 29.64 -2.86 -24.03
C HIS A 84 30.43 -1.94 -24.96
N ALA A 85 29.75 -1.08 -25.73
CA ALA A 85 30.41 -0.09 -26.59
C ALA A 85 31.19 0.96 -25.77
N GLU A 86 30.64 1.42 -24.65
CA GLU A 86 31.31 2.35 -23.74
C GLU A 86 32.56 1.70 -23.09
N LYS A 87 32.46 0.45 -22.63
CA LYS A 87 33.61 -0.30 -22.10
C LYS A 87 34.69 -0.60 -23.14
N ALA A 88 34.33 -0.71 -24.42
CA ALA A 88 35.29 -0.94 -25.50
C ALA A 88 35.97 0.36 -25.99
N ALA A 89 35.44 1.52 -25.62
CA ALA A 89 35.95 2.84 -25.98
C ALA A 89 36.79 3.52 -24.87
N ALA A 90 36.92 2.89 -23.70
CA ALA A 90 37.75 3.32 -22.56
C ALA A 90 39.03 2.48 -22.46
#